data_AF-A0A1G9F5S2-F1
#
_entry.id   AF-A0A1G9F5S2-F1
#
_cell.length_a   1.000
_cell.length_b   1.000
_cell.length_c   1.000
_cell.angle_alpha   90.00
_cell.angle_beta   90.00
_cell.angle_gamma   90.00
#
_symmetry.space_group_name_H-M   'P 1'
#
loop_
_entity.id
_entity.type
_entity.pdbx_description
1 polymer ?
#
loop_
_entity_poly.entity_id
_entity_poly.type
_entity_poly.pdbx_seq_one_letter_code
_entity_poly.pdbx_strand_id
1 'polypeptide(L)' 'MTTDIILPSSGMGIEEATIVRWLKKVGDAVSEGEIVVEVETAKATVEIEAPASGILMTIVAPEGATVEINAVIGTIDA' A
#
# COMPACT_ATOMS: atom_id res chain seq x y z
N MET A 1 -12.14 0.80 -13.19
CA MET A 1 -10.89 1.53 -13.48
C MET A 1 -9.92 1.10 -12.42
N THR A 2 -8.71 0.69 -12.79
CA THR A 2 -7.76 0.18 -11.80
C THR A 2 -6.97 1.34 -11.20
N THR A 3 -6.98 1.46 -9.88
CA THR A 3 -6.22 2.44 -9.12
C THR A 3 -5.02 1.75 -8.50
N ASP A 4 -3.83 2.21 -8.84
CA ASP A 4 -2.59 1.67 -8.29
C ASP A 4 -2.37 2.18 -6.86
N ILE A 5 -2.08 1.25 -5.95
CA ILE A 5 -1.57 1.57 -4.63
C ILE A 5 -0.06 1.76 -4.79
N ILE A 6 0.37 3.00 -4.71
CA ILE A 6 1.79 3.37 -4.71
C ILE A 6 2.24 3.68 -3.30
N LEU A 7 3.52 3.42 -3.00
CA LEU A 7 4.11 3.91 -1.76
C LEU A 7 4.24 5.45 -1.85
N PRO A 8 3.46 6.22 -1.06
CA PRO A 8 3.49 7.67 -1.16
C PRO A 8 4.81 8.20 -0.59
N SER A 9 5.37 9.20 -1.27
CA SER A 9 6.44 10.00 -0.71
C SER A 9 5.86 10.94 0.36
N SER A 10 5.63 10.45 1.58
CA SER A 10 5.39 11.33 2.71
C SER A 10 6.67 12.13 2.89
N GLY A 11 6.65 13.44 2.60
CA GLY A 11 7.80 14.33 2.33
C GLY A 11 8.90 14.47 3.41
N MET A 12 9.07 13.48 4.27
CA MET A 12 10.12 13.30 5.28
C MET A 12 11.35 12.50 4.79
N GLY A 13 11.49 12.28 3.48
CA GLY A 13 12.64 11.55 2.92
C GLY A 13 12.63 10.07 3.32
N ILE A 14 11.48 9.43 3.11
CA ILE A 14 11.42 7.97 3.01
C ILE A 14 12.11 7.64 1.68
N GLU A 15 12.98 6.64 1.61
CA GLU A 15 13.57 6.19 0.31
C GLU A 15 12.99 4.83 -0.06
N GLU A 16 12.79 4.00 0.94
CA GLU A 16 12.21 2.67 0.87
C GLU A 16 11.30 2.42 2.09
N ALA A 17 10.34 1.51 1.93
CA ALA A 17 9.52 1.01 3.02
C ALA A 17 9.37 -0.51 2.89
N THR A 18 9.32 -1.19 4.04
CA THR A 18 9.08 -2.63 4.11
C THR A 18 7.65 -2.89 4.50
N ILE A 19 6.94 -3.71 3.76
CA ILE A 19 5.57 -4.07 4.10
C ILE A 19 5.59 -4.92 5.36
N VAL A 20 4.99 -4.43 6.44
CA VAL A 20 4.86 -5.19 7.69
C VAL A 20 3.76 -6.20 7.53
N ARG A 21 2.58 -5.73 7.11
CA ARG A 21 1.37 -6.53 7.08
C ARG A 21 0.31 -5.94 6.16
N TRP A 22 -0.38 -6.80 5.42
CA TRP A 22 -1.57 -6.44 4.68
C TRP A 22 -2.81 -6.63 5.58
N LEU A 23 -3.60 -5.57 5.75
CA LEU A 23 -4.90 -5.65 6.43
C LEU A 23 -5.99 -6.16 5.48
N LYS A 24 -5.77 -6.08 4.18
CA LYS A 24 -6.68 -6.49 3.10
C LYS A 24 -6.03 -7.55 2.22
N LYS A 25 -6.85 -8.47 1.68
CA LYS A 25 -6.38 -9.52 0.78
C LYS A 25 -6.90 -9.32 -0.63
N VAL A 26 -6.22 -9.93 -1.60
CA VAL A 26 -6.69 -9.94 -2.98
C VAL A 26 -8.11 -10.53 -3.03
N GLY A 27 -9.04 -9.78 -3.61
CA GLY A 27 -10.47 -10.07 -3.65
C GLY A 27 -11.31 -9.40 -2.56
N ASP A 28 -10.70 -8.75 -1.56
CA ASP A 28 -11.43 -8.00 -0.54
C ASP A 28 -11.87 -6.63 -1.04
N ALA A 29 -13.03 -6.18 -0.56
CA ALA A 29 -13.49 -4.82 -0.73
C ALA A 29 -12.71 -3.86 0.18
N VAL A 30 -12.29 -2.74 -0.40
CA VAL A 30 -11.59 -1.64 0.25
C VAL A 30 -12.35 -0.34 -0.03
N SER A 31 -12.40 0.56 0.96
CA SER A 31 -13.00 1.88 0.82
C SER A 31 -11.92 2.95 0.73
N GLU A 32 -12.16 4.02 -0.01
CA GLU A 32 -11.26 5.18 -0.05
C GLU A 32 -11.02 5.70 1.37
N GLY A 33 -9.75 5.90 1.75
CA GLY A 33 -9.36 6.28 3.10
C GLY A 33 -9.35 5.13 4.12
N GLU A 34 -9.63 3.89 3.72
CA GLU A 34 -9.53 2.73 4.59
C GLU A 34 -8.08 2.21 4.61
N ILE A 35 -7.56 1.87 5.78
CA ILE A 35 -6.20 1.32 5.92
C ILE A 35 -6.15 -0.07 5.30
N VAL A 36 -5.30 -0.24 4.28
CA VAL A 36 -5.18 -1.51 3.53
C VAL A 36 -3.88 -2.24 3.81
N VAL A 37 -2.81 -1.51 4.10
CA VAL A 37 -1.47 -2.07 4.34
C VAL A 37 -0.68 -1.20 5.31
N GLU A 38 0.10 -1.86 6.15
CA GLU A 38 1.02 -1.24 7.09
C GLU A 38 2.45 -1.44 6.60
N VAL A 39 3.22 -0.35 6.52
CA VAL A 39 4.61 -0.35 6.07
C VAL A 39 5.52 0.23 7.14
N GLU A 40 6.70 -0.35 7.31
CA GLU A 40 7.72 0.13 8.23
C GLU A 40 8.85 0.75 7.44
N THR A 41 9.21 1.97 7.82
CA THR A 41 10.36 2.69 7.31
C THR A 41 11.45 2.69 8.38
N ALA A 42 12.69 3.02 8.01
CA ALA A 42 13.80 3.13 8.95
C ALA A 42 13.56 4.11 10.13
N LYS A 43 12.57 5.01 10.02
CA LYS A 43 12.26 6.02 11.05
C LYS A 43 10.97 5.73 11.82
N ALA A 44 9.98 5.12 11.19
CA ALA A 44 8.66 4.89 11.77
C ALA A 44 7.81 3.93 10.92
N THR A 45 6.79 3.35 11.55
CA THR A 45 5.70 2.65 10.87
C THR A 45 4.68 3.65 10.32
N VAL A 46 4.26 3.44 9.08
CA VAL A 46 3.31 4.28 8.34
C VAL A 46 2.20 3.37 7.82
N GLU A 47 0.96 3.83 7.96
CA GLU A 47 -0.21 3.13 7.45
C GLU A 47 -0.60 3.72 6.08
N ILE A 48 -0.80 2.86 5.09
CA ILE A 48 -1.23 3.25 3.75
C ILE A 48 -2.72 3.01 3.62
N GLU A 49 -3.44 4.08 3.34
CA GLU A 49 -4.87 4.09 3.08
C GLU A 49 -5.16 3.83 1.60
N ALA A 50 -6.34 3.29 1.29
CA ALA A 50 -6.76 3.07 -0.08
C ALA A 50 -6.96 4.41 -0.80
N PRO A 51 -6.32 4.64 -1.96
CA PRO A 51 -6.55 5.86 -2.76
C PRO A 51 -7.92 5.90 -3.43
N ALA A 52 -8.65 4.78 -3.49
CA ALA A 52 -9.98 4.68 -4.06
C ALA A 52 -10.76 3.52 -3.43
N SER A 53 -12.09 3.59 -3.51
CA SER A 53 -12.98 2.50 -3.12
C SER A 53 -13.07 1.46 -4.23
N GLY A 54 -12.95 0.17 -3.93
CA GLY A 54 -12.98 -0.90 -4.93
C GLY A 54 -12.65 -2.27 -4.34
N ILE A 55 -12.14 -3.17 -5.19
CA ILE A 55 -11.70 -4.52 -4.80
C ILE A 55 -10.19 -4.62 -4.98
N LEU A 56 -9.45 -5.13 -3.99
CA LEU A 56 -8.01 -5.36 -4.13
C LEU A 56 -7.76 -6.45 -5.19
N MET A 57 -7.26 -6.07 -6.36
CA MET A 57 -7.07 -6.96 -7.52
C MET A 57 -5.80 -7.80 -7.39
N THR A 58 -4.70 -7.18 -6.95
CA THR A 58 -3.39 -7.82 -6.88
C THR A 58 -2.50 -7.13 -5.86
N ILE A 59 -1.71 -7.92 -5.16
CA ILE A 59 -0.62 -7.48 -4.29
C ILE A 59 0.68 -7.77 -5.02
N VAL A 60 1.40 -6.73 -5.42
CA VAL A 60 2.70 -6.82 -6.11
C VAL A 60 3.80 -7.06 -5.10
N ALA A 61 3.72 -6.41 -3.94
CA ALA A 61 4.67 -6.51 -2.86
C ALA A 61 4.03 -7.23 -1.65
N PRO A 62 4.45 -8.47 -1.32
CA PRO A 62 3.91 -9.21 -0.19
C PRO A 62 4.44 -8.69 1.15
N GLU A 63 3.89 -9.22 2.25
CA GLU A 63 4.42 -8.97 3.61
C GLU A 63 5.91 -9.35 3.70
N GLY A 64 6.71 -8.48 4.29
CA GLY A 64 8.16 -8.57 4.39
C GLY A 64 8.92 -8.08 3.15
N ALA A 65 8.23 -7.66 2.08
CA ALA A 65 8.89 -7.10 0.91
C ALA A 65 9.25 -5.62 1.11
N THR A 66 10.47 -5.25 0.73
CA THR A 66 10.94 -3.87 0.69
C THR A 66 10.70 -3.29 -0.70
N VAL A 67 10.09 -2.10 -0.74
CA VAL A 67 9.78 -1.37 -1.97
C VAL A 67 10.29 0.05 -1.91
N GLU A 68 10.66 0.59 -3.06
CA GLU A 68 11.13 1.97 -3.19
C GLU A 68 9.96 2.96 -3.23
N ILE A 69 10.25 4.24 -2.97
CA ILE A 69 9.29 5.33 -3.17
C ILE A 69 8.71 5.31 -4.59
N ASN A 70 7.42 5.63 -4.71
CA ASN A 70 6.64 5.59 -5.97
C ASN A 70 6.52 4.19 -6.60
N ALA A 71 7.01 3.12 -5.95
CA ALA A 71 6.76 1.77 -6.43
C ALA A 71 5.30 1.38 -6.21
N VAL A 72 4.74 0.63 -7.17
CA VAL A 72 3.40 0.05 -7.07
C VAL A 72 3.47 -1.18 -6.18
N ILE A 73 2.74 -1.14 -5.06
CA ILE A 73 2.67 -2.25 -4.10
C ILE A 73 1.43 -3.12 -4.32
N GLY A 74 0.39 -2.58 -4.96
CA GLY A 74 -0.84 -3.31 -5.28
C GLY A 74 -1.75 -2.52 -6.21
N THR A 75 -2.88 -3.12 -6.58
CA THR A 75 -3.89 -2.53 -7.46
C THR A 75 -5.29 -2.75 -6.91
N ILE A 76 -6.13 -1.73 -7.01
CA ILE A 76 -7.54 -1.75 -6.63
C ILE A 76 -8.38 -1.60 -7.90
N ASP A 77 -9.41 -2.41 -8.09
CA ASP A 77 -10.38 -2.24 -9.16
C ASP A 77 -11.62 -1.52 -8.62
N ALA A 78 -11.84 -0.29 -9.11
CA ALA A 78 -12.97 0.58 -8.75
C ALA A 78 -14.06 0.58 -9.84
#